data_AF-A0A6G1RI89-F1
#
_entry.id   AF-A0A6G1RI89-F1
#
_cell.length_a   1.000
_cell.length_b   1.000
_cell.length_c   1.000
_cell.angle_alpha   90.00
_cell.angle_beta   90.00
_cell.angle_gamma   90.00
#
_symmetry.space_group_name_H-M   'P 1'
#
loop_
_entity.id
_entity.type
_entity.pdbx_description
1 polymer ?
#
loop_
_entity_poly.entity_id
_entity_poly.type
_entity_poly.pdbx_seq_one_letter_code
_entity_poly.pdbx_strand_id
1 'polypeptide(L)'
;KTSNLPSPLPFLLAVVQLKERAQQRYDQVRGQEPERLVSGSDDFTLFLWRPAEDKKPLERMTGHQALINQVLFSPDTRIIASASFDKSIKLWDGRTGKYLTSLRGHVSAVYQIAWSADSRLLVSGSSDSTLKVWDAKTKKLAIDLPGHADEVYATDWSPDGQRVASGGKDKCLRIWRR
;
A
#
# COMPACT_ATOMS: atom_id res chain seq x y z
N LYS A 1 46.37 -42.90 -9.57
CA LYS A 1 45.37 -43.31 -8.54
C LYS A 1 44.21 -42.35 -8.64
N THR A 2 43.08 -42.85 -9.15
CA THR A 2 41.85 -42.10 -9.39
C THR A 2 41.24 -41.64 -8.06
N SER A 3 40.99 -40.34 -7.94
CA SER A 3 40.35 -39.73 -6.77
C SER A 3 38.86 -40.04 -6.75
N ASN A 4 38.45 -41.04 -5.98
CA ASN A 4 37.05 -41.28 -5.65
C ASN A 4 36.61 -40.26 -4.59
N LEU A 5 36.04 -39.14 -5.02
CA LEU A 5 35.23 -38.30 -4.14
C LEU A 5 33.92 -39.05 -3.83
N PRO A 6 33.50 -39.17 -2.56
CA PRO A 6 32.28 -39.87 -2.22
C PRO A 6 31.07 -39.13 -2.81
N SER A 7 30.16 -39.87 -3.45
CA SER A 7 28.90 -39.33 -3.94
C SER A 7 28.11 -38.71 -2.78
N PRO A 8 27.53 -37.51 -2.93
CA PRO A 8 26.74 -36.89 -1.87
C PRO A 8 25.59 -37.81 -1.45
N LEU A 9 25.35 -37.91 -0.14
CA LEU A 9 24.31 -38.77 0.43
C LEU A 9 22.93 -38.43 -0.18
N PRO A 10 22.08 -39.42 -0.53
CA PRO A 10 20.80 -39.21 -1.21
C PRO A 10 19.89 -38.18 -0.53
N PHE A 11 19.96 -38.10 0.79
CA PHE A 11 19.21 -37.15 1.61
C PHE A 11 19.63 -35.69 1.37
N LEU A 12 20.92 -35.43 1.20
CA LEU A 12 21.43 -34.08 0.92
C LEU A 12 20.95 -33.59 -0.46
N LEU A 13 20.91 -34.51 -1.44
CA LEU A 13 20.40 -34.24 -2.80
C LEU A 13 18.89 -33.88 -2.76
N ALA A 14 18.11 -34.58 -1.94
CA ALA A 14 16.68 -34.32 -1.77
C ALA A 14 16.38 -32.95 -1.13
N VAL A 15 17.17 -32.54 -0.13
CA VAL A 15 17.01 -31.23 0.53
C VAL A 15 17.35 -30.08 -0.42
N VAL A 16 18.42 -30.21 -1.22
CA VAL A 16 18.79 -29.20 -2.23
C VAL A 16 17.68 -29.05 -3.28
N GLN A 17 17.18 -30.17 -3.81
CA GLN A 17 16.06 -30.16 -4.77
C GLN A 17 14.78 -29.53 -4.19
N LEU A 18 14.48 -29.76 -2.91
CA LEU A 18 13.34 -29.12 -2.24
C LEU A 18 13.52 -27.61 -2.12
N LYS A 19 14.73 -27.14 -1.79
CA LYS A 19 15.04 -25.69 -1.74
C LYS A 19 14.92 -25.05 -3.12
N GLU A 20 15.45 -25.67 -4.17
CA GLU A 20 15.34 -25.18 -5.54
C GLU A 20 13.88 -25.11 -6.01
N ARG A 21 13.07 -26.14 -5.76
CA ARG A 21 11.65 -26.13 -6.10
C ARG A 21 10.86 -25.09 -5.33
N ALA A 22 11.19 -24.88 -4.05
CA ALA A 22 10.57 -23.84 -3.24
C ALA A 22 10.92 -22.44 -3.77
N GLN A 23 12.20 -22.21 -4.13
CA GLN A 23 12.67 -20.96 -4.73
C GLN A 23 12.00 -20.70 -6.08
N GLN A 24 11.94 -21.69 -6.97
CA GLN A 24 11.26 -21.55 -8.27
C GLN A 24 9.77 -21.22 -8.12
N ARG A 25 9.07 -21.86 -7.18
CA ARG A 25 7.66 -21.53 -6.90
C ARG A 25 7.53 -20.12 -6.33
N TYR A 26 8.43 -19.74 -5.43
CA TYR A 26 8.46 -18.40 -4.86
C TYR A 26 8.69 -17.35 -5.96
N ASP A 27 9.65 -17.55 -6.86
CA ASP A 27 9.96 -16.66 -7.98
C ASP A 27 8.88 -16.66 -9.08
N GLN A 28 8.06 -17.71 -9.17
CA GLN A 28 6.93 -17.77 -10.08
C GLN A 28 5.73 -16.95 -9.57
N VAL A 29 5.57 -16.84 -8.25
CA VAL A 29 4.45 -16.15 -7.59
C VAL A 29 4.80 -14.69 -7.28
N ARG A 30 6.03 -14.42 -6.85
CA ARG A 30 6.59 -13.07 -6.75
C ARG A 30 6.77 -12.56 -8.18
N GLY A 31 6.00 -11.55 -8.60
CA GLY A 31 6.20 -10.91 -9.89
C GLY A 31 7.68 -10.53 -10.12
N GLN A 32 8.06 -10.29 -11.38
CA GLN A 32 9.48 -10.11 -11.74
C GLN A 32 10.17 -8.91 -11.07
N GLU A 33 9.40 -7.96 -10.53
CA GLU A 33 9.93 -6.84 -9.78
C GLU A 33 10.24 -7.22 -8.32
N PRO A 34 11.36 -6.77 -7.75
CA PRO A 34 11.72 -7.16 -6.41
C PRO A 34 10.74 -6.56 -5.40
N GLU A 35 10.35 -7.39 -4.44
CA GLU A 35 9.39 -7.04 -3.40
C GLU A 35 9.76 -5.72 -2.70
N ARG A 36 8.74 -4.91 -2.45
CA ARG A 36 8.84 -3.65 -1.74
C ARG A 36 7.91 -3.67 -0.55
N LEU A 37 8.38 -3.08 0.53
CA LEU A 37 7.57 -2.78 1.70
C LEU A 37 7.59 -1.27 1.91
N VAL A 38 6.50 -0.72 2.41
CA VAL A 38 6.42 0.66 2.86
C VAL A 38 5.85 0.69 4.27
N SER A 39 6.42 1.55 5.12
CA SER A 39 5.98 1.75 6.50
C SER A 39 5.81 3.24 6.76
N GLY A 40 4.74 3.63 7.45
CA GLY A 40 4.54 4.97 7.99
C GLY A 40 4.55 4.94 9.52
N SER A 41 4.85 6.08 10.14
CA SER A 41 5.06 6.17 11.59
C SER A 41 4.48 7.46 12.19
N ASP A 42 4.34 7.47 13.50
CA ASP A 42 3.95 8.63 14.30
C ASP A 42 5.02 9.74 14.33
N ASP A 43 6.24 9.45 13.86
CA ASP A 43 7.31 10.44 13.67
C ASP A 43 7.19 11.26 12.36
N PHE A 44 6.06 11.08 11.64
CA PHE A 44 5.69 11.78 10.42
C PHE A 44 6.51 11.35 9.19
N THR A 45 7.30 10.29 9.31
CA THR A 45 8.13 9.75 8.24
C THR A 45 7.59 8.43 7.70
N LEU A 46 7.86 8.20 6.42
CA LEU A 46 7.72 6.89 5.81
C LEU A 46 9.08 6.35 5.40
N PHE A 47 9.17 5.03 5.30
CA PHE A 47 10.31 4.35 4.73
C PHE A 47 9.87 3.38 3.66
N LEU A 48 10.62 3.38 2.56
CA LEU A 48 10.53 2.39 1.49
C LEU A 48 11.66 1.38 1.67
N TRP A 49 11.35 0.09 1.50
CA TRP A 49 12.27 -1.00 1.81
C TRP A 49 12.38 -2.00 0.67
N ARG A 50 13.52 -2.70 0.62
CA ARG A 50 13.76 -3.88 -0.21
C ARG A 50 14.24 -5.02 0.69
N PRO A 51 13.34 -5.65 1.46
CA PRO A 51 13.73 -6.51 2.58
C PRO A 51 14.56 -7.73 2.16
N ALA A 52 14.42 -8.18 0.91
CA ALA A 52 15.23 -9.27 0.37
C ALA A 52 16.63 -8.86 -0.09
N GLU A 53 16.88 -7.56 -0.31
CA GLU A 53 18.16 -7.03 -0.80
C GLU A 53 19.01 -6.45 0.33
N ASP A 54 18.41 -5.63 1.21
CA ASP A 54 19.11 -4.94 2.30
C ASP A 54 18.18 -4.77 3.51
N LYS A 55 18.78 -4.72 4.71
CA LYS A 55 18.11 -4.34 5.97
C LYS A 55 17.98 -2.83 6.11
N LYS A 56 18.68 -2.04 5.30
CA LYS A 56 18.55 -0.58 5.28
C LYS A 56 17.35 -0.15 4.43
N PRO A 57 16.68 0.95 4.79
CA PRO A 57 15.63 1.51 3.95
C PRO A 57 16.24 1.98 2.62
N LEU A 58 15.48 1.75 1.55
CA LEU A 58 15.78 2.27 0.22
C LEU A 58 15.66 3.80 0.18
N GLU A 59 14.63 4.33 0.83
CA GLU A 59 14.36 5.77 0.87
C GLU A 59 13.67 6.16 2.19
N ARG A 60 14.02 7.34 2.70
CA ARG A 60 13.32 8.01 3.80
C ARG A 60 12.45 9.12 3.24
N MET A 61 11.13 8.94 3.32
CA MET A 61 10.14 9.82 2.71
C MET A 61 9.55 10.73 3.78
N THR A 62 9.70 12.06 3.60
CA THR A 62 9.30 13.07 4.58
C THR A 62 8.40 14.14 3.97
N GLY A 63 7.66 14.87 4.80
CA GLY A 63 6.88 16.04 4.38
C GLY A 63 5.46 16.08 4.93
N HIS A 64 4.96 15.01 5.56
CA HIS A 64 3.76 15.10 6.41
C HIS A 64 4.07 15.95 7.64
N GLN A 65 3.03 16.59 8.19
CA GLN A 65 3.15 17.48 9.36
C GLN A 65 2.50 16.90 10.63
N ALA A 66 2.02 15.66 10.55
CA ALA A 66 1.48 14.88 11.64
C ALA A 66 1.64 13.38 11.32
N LEU A 67 1.24 12.53 12.26
CA LEU A 67 1.38 11.07 12.12
C LEU A 67 0.74 10.52 10.85
N ILE A 68 1.32 9.44 10.35
CA ILE A 68 0.80 8.70 9.20
C ILE A 68 -0.03 7.54 9.73
N ASN A 69 -1.34 7.61 9.51
CA ASN A 69 -2.26 6.58 9.99
C ASN A 69 -2.27 5.35 9.07
N GLN A 70 -2.08 5.57 7.77
CA GLN A 70 -2.04 4.47 6.81
C GLN A 70 -1.12 4.79 5.64
N VAL A 71 -0.47 3.75 5.12
CA VAL A 71 0.25 3.77 3.86
C VAL A 71 0.01 2.48 3.09
N LEU A 72 -0.08 2.58 1.76
CA LEU A 72 -0.20 1.42 0.88
C LEU A 72 0.30 1.73 -0.54
N PHE A 73 0.70 0.68 -1.24
CA PHE A 73 0.92 0.73 -2.68
C PHE A 73 -0.42 0.71 -3.43
N SER A 74 -0.43 1.34 -4.59
CA SER A 74 -1.38 1.05 -5.67
C SER A 74 -1.19 -0.39 -6.16
N PRO A 75 -2.25 -1.06 -6.67
CA PRO A 75 -2.16 -2.42 -7.18
C PRO A 75 -1.08 -2.64 -8.25
N ASP A 76 -0.83 -1.64 -9.09
CA ASP A 76 0.24 -1.67 -10.11
C ASP A 76 1.63 -1.31 -9.56
N THR A 77 1.74 -1.03 -8.25
CA THR A 77 2.94 -0.67 -7.48
C THR A 77 3.62 0.63 -7.87
N ARG A 78 3.05 1.42 -8.81
CA ARG A 78 3.69 2.62 -9.33
C ARG A 78 3.60 3.81 -8.38
N ILE A 79 2.58 3.84 -7.54
CA ILE A 79 2.30 4.92 -6.60
C ILE A 79 2.16 4.35 -5.19
N ILE A 80 2.79 4.99 -4.22
CA ILE A 80 2.49 4.85 -2.79
C ILE A 80 1.55 5.99 -2.40
N ALA A 81 0.51 5.70 -1.63
CA ALA A 81 -0.34 6.70 -0.98
C ALA A 81 -0.19 6.63 0.53
N SER A 82 -0.11 7.78 1.19
CA SER A 82 -0.04 7.89 2.66
C SER A 82 -1.09 8.87 3.18
N ALA A 83 -1.91 8.42 4.13
CA ALA A 83 -2.93 9.22 4.82
C ALA A 83 -2.42 9.68 6.18
N SER A 84 -2.67 10.94 6.51
CA SER A 84 -2.13 11.57 7.73
C SER A 84 -3.17 12.40 8.48
N PHE A 85 -2.88 12.59 9.76
CA PHE A 85 -3.60 13.51 10.63
C PHE A 85 -3.41 14.98 10.24
N ASP A 86 -2.47 15.29 9.34
CA ASP A 86 -2.29 16.62 8.75
C ASP A 86 -3.36 16.98 7.71
N LYS A 87 -4.42 16.15 7.61
CA LYS A 87 -5.59 16.32 6.75
C LYS A 87 -5.28 16.13 5.26
N SER A 88 -4.10 15.62 4.93
CA SER A 88 -3.67 15.38 3.56
C SER A 88 -3.40 13.91 3.29
N ILE A 89 -3.46 13.58 2.00
CA ILE A 89 -2.90 12.33 1.47
C ILE A 89 -1.73 12.72 0.59
N LYS A 90 -0.58 12.07 0.76
CA LYS A 90 0.57 12.28 -0.14
C LYS A 90 0.73 11.10 -1.08
N LEU A 91 1.08 11.41 -2.32
CA LEU A 91 1.43 10.41 -3.33
C LEU A 91 2.93 10.45 -3.56
N TRP A 92 3.51 9.27 -3.70
CA TRP A 92 4.93 9.06 -3.88
C TRP A 92 5.18 8.06 -5.00
N ASP A 93 6.32 8.15 -5.65
CA ASP A 93 6.77 7.18 -6.64
C ASP A 93 7.06 5.84 -5.94
N GLY A 94 6.40 4.76 -6.34
CA GLY A 94 6.50 3.47 -5.66
C GLY A 94 7.85 2.78 -5.80
N ARG A 95 8.65 3.15 -6.80
CA ARG A 95 9.98 2.57 -7.02
C ARG A 95 11.08 3.31 -6.26
N THR A 96 10.94 4.62 -6.13
CA THR A 96 12.00 5.52 -5.65
C THR A 96 11.65 6.21 -4.33
N GLY A 97 10.38 6.20 -3.91
CA GLY A 97 9.90 6.94 -2.73
C GLY A 97 9.82 8.46 -2.94
N LYS A 98 10.11 8.97 -4.14
CA LYS A 98 10.08 10.41 -4.41
C LYS A 98 8.68 10.98 -4.27
N TYR A 99 8.56 12.13 -3.60
CA TYR A 99 7.30 12.86 -3.49
C TYR A 99 6.76 13.27 -4.88
N LEU A 100 5.47 12.99 -5.13
CA LEU A 100 4.79 13.35 -6.37
C LEU A 100 3.83 14.53 -6.20
N THR A 101 2.95 14.46 -5.19
CA THR A 101 1.94 15.50 -4.92
C THR A 101 1.26 15.28 -3.56
N SER A 102 0.44 16.25 -3.14
CA SER A 102 -0.47 16.12 -1.99
C SER A 102 -1.91 16.32 -2.47
N LEU A 103 -2.79 15.40 -2.10
CA LEU A 103 -4.23 15.51 -2.27
C LEU A 103 -4.79 16.21 -1.03
N ARG A 104 -5.43 17.36 -1.24
CA ARG A 104 -5.98 18.22 -0.18
C ARG A 104 -7.48 18.41 -0.42
N GLY A 105 -8.24 18.46 0.67
CA GLY A 105 -9.69 18.66 0.64
C GLY A 105 -10.41 18.16 1.88
N HIS A 106 -9.84 17.20 2.61
CA HIS A 106 -10.31 16.86 3.95
C HIS A 106 -10.03 18.00 4.93
N VAL A 107 -10.93 18.19 5.89
CA VAL A 107 -10.86 19.26 6.90
C VAL A 107 -10.45 18.76 8.29
N SER A 108 -10.36 17.44 8.45
CA SER A 108 -9.86 16.75 9.64
C SER A 108 -8.92 15.59 9.25
N ALA A 109 -8.42 14.84 10.23
CA ALA A 109 -7.47 13.74 10.04
C ALA A 109 -7.97 12.72 9.00
N VAL A 110 -7.09 12.27 8.11
CA VAL A 110 -7.40 11.18 7.18
C VAL A 110 -6.96 9.87 7.82
N TYR A 111 -7.91 8.98 8.07
CA TYR A 111 -7.64 7.71 8.74
C TYR A 111 -7.31 6.62 7.74
N GLN A 112 -8.16 6.46 6.73
CA GLN A 112 -8.10 5.30 5.84
C GLN A 112 -8.10 5.73 4.39
N ILE A 113 -7.37 4.98 3.56
CA ILE A 113 -7.28 5.08 2.12
C ILE A 113 -7.29 3.68 1.49
N ALA A 114 -7.91 3.55 0.31
CA ALA A 114 -7.93 2.30 -0.46
C ALA A 114 -7.89 2.59 -1.96
N TRP A 115 -7.18 1.75 -2.70
CA TRP A 115 -7.07 1.86 -4.15
C TRP A 115 -8.15 1.04 -4.86
N SER A 116 -8.66 1.55 -5.97
CA SER A 116 -9.39 0.73 -6.93
C SER A 116 -8.44 -0.27 -7.60
N ALA A 117 -8.95 -1.43 -8.00
CA ALA A 117 -8.15 -2.51 -8.59
C ALA A 117 -7.36 -2.08 -9.85
N ASP A 118 -7.85 -1.08 -10.59
CA ASP A 118 -7.19 -0.51 -11.76
C ASP A 118 -6.10 0.54 -11.44
N SER A 119 -5.80 0.77 -10.15
CA SER A 119 -4.82 1.76 -9.66
C SER A 119 -5.13 3.22 -10.03
N ARG A 120 -6.33 3.50 -10.55
CA ARG A 120 -6.68 4.85 -11.01
C ARG A 120 -7.27 5.72 -9.91
N LEU A 121 -8.14 5.14 -9.09
CA LEU A 121 -8.89 5.85 -8.08
C LEU A 121 -8.38 5.47 -6.69
N LEU A 122 -8.31 6.46 -5.82
CA LEU A 122 -8.09 6.28 -4.40
C LEU A 122 -9.31 6.78 -3.66
N VAL A 123 -9.90 5.99 -2.77
CA VAL A 123 -10.90 6.48 -1.82
C VAL A 123 -10.22 6.79 -0.49
N SER A 124 -10.68 7.81 0.22
CA SER A 124 -10.27 8.13 1.58
C SER A 124 -11.45 8.33 2.50
N GLY A 125 -11.30 7.93 3.76
CA GLY A 125 -12.20 8.19 4.88
C GLY A 125 -11.51 9.02 5.96
N SER A 126 -12.25 9.97 6.54
CA SER A 126 -11.70 10.96 7.47
C SER A 126 -12.57 11.15 8.71
N SER A 127 -11.93 11.70 9.74
CA SER A 127 -12.58 12.27 10.93
C SER A 127 -13.59 13.38 10.58
N ASP A 128 -13.51 14.00 9.40
CA ASP A 128 -14.51 14.97 8.95
C ASP A 128 -15.84 14.35 8.49
N SER A 129 -16.03 13.04 8.74
CA SER A 129 -17.21 12.25 8.41
C SER A 129 -17.45 12.04 6.90
N THR A 130 -16.59 12.58 6.03
CA THR A 130 -16.73 12.44 4.57
C THR A 130 -15.91 11.28 4.01
N LEU A 131 -16.30 10.82 2.82
CA LEU A 131 -15.42 10.06 1.96
C LEU A 131 -15.08 10.88 0.71
N LYS A 132 -13.83 10.78 0.24
CA LYS A 132 -13.40 11.45 -0.99
C LYS A 132 -12.77 10.46 -1.94
N VAL A 133 -13.12 10.56 -3.22
CA VAL A 133 -12.52 9.76 -4.29
C VAL A 133 -11.62 10.66 -5.11
N TRP A 134 -10.37 10.26 -5.25
CA TRP A 134 -9.31 10.99 -5.94
C TRP A 134 -8.90 10.25 -7.20
N ASP A 135 -8.71 10.97 -8.31
CA ASP A 135 -8.14 10.40 -9.53
C ASP A 135 -6.62 10.62 -9.52
N ALA A 136 -5.85 9.54 -9.45
CA ALA A 136 -4.40 9.58 -9.33
C ALA A 136 -3.70 10.07 -10.60
N LYS A 137 -4.34 9.93 -11.77
CA LYS A 137 -3.82 10.42 -13.04
C LYS A 137 -3.89 11.94 -13.10
N THR A 138 -5.04 12.50 -12.73
CA THR A 138 -5.26 13.95 -12.73
C THR A 138 -4.77 14.63 -11.46
N LYS A 139 -4.54 13.86 -10.39
CA LYS A 139 -4.13 14.31 -9.05
C LYS A 139 -5.15 15.26 -8.41
N LYS A 140 -6.44 15.02 -8.65
CA LYS A 140 -7.55 15.88 -8.21
C LYS A 140 -8.66 15.06 -7.54
N LEU A 141 -9.49 15.75 -6.77
CA LEU A 141 -10.75 15.22 -6.28
C LEU A 141 -11.67 14.92 -7.46
N ALA A 142 -12.13 13.68 -7.56
CA ALA A 142 -13.07 13.22 -8.57
C ALA A 142 -14.51 13.24 -8.06
N ILE A 143 -14.73 12.77 -6.82
CA ILE A 143 -16.06 12.68 -6.20
C ILE A 143 -15.93 13.04 -4.72
N ASP A 144 -16.85 13.88 -4.24
CA ASP A 144 -17.05 14.15 -2.82
C ASP A 144 -18.30 13.40 -2.34
N LEU A 145 -18.11 12.40 -1.48
CA LEU A 145 -19.21 11.59 -0.95
C LEU A 145 -19.61 12.14 0.42
N PRO A 146 -20.91 12.34 0.68
CA PRO A 146 -21.39 12.88 1.95
C PRO A 146 -21.03 12.00 3.16
N GLY A 147 -20.62 10.76 2.93
CA GLY A 147 -20.03 9.89 3.93
C GLY A 147 -21.03 9.43 5.00
N HIS A 148 -20.65 9.65 6.25
CA HIS A 148 -21.28 9.14 7.46
C HIS A 148 -21.77 10.29 8.35
N ALA A 149 -22.55 9.98 9.39
CA ALA A 149 -22.99 10.97 10.38
C ALA A 149 -21.91 11.31 11.42
N ASP A 150 -20.80 10.59 11.40
CA ASP A 150 -19.66 10.72 12.31
C ASP A 150 -18.40 10.15 11.61
N GLU A 151 -17.26 10.14 12.30
CA GLU A 151 -15.94 9.78 11.78
C GLU A 151 -15.90 8.47 10.97
N VAL A 152 -15.22 8.49 9.80
CA VAL A 152 -15.07 7.31 8.93
C VAL A 152 -13.75 6.61 9.24
N TYR A 153 -13.82 5.42 9.85
CA TYR A 153 -12.64 4.66 10.26
C TYR A 153 -12.14 3.66 9.23
N ALA A 154 -13.03 3.17 8.37
CA ALA A 154 -12.68 2.15 7.39
C ALA A 154 -13.32 2.46 6.03
N THR A 155 -12.57 2.18 4.97
CA THR A 155 -13.04 2.18 3.60
C THR A 155 -12.26 1.17 2.78
N ASP A 156 -12.92 0.55 1.80
CA ASP A 156 -12.28 -0.34 0.84
C ASP A 156 -13.01 -0.33 -0.50
N TRP A 157 -12.29 -0.67 -1.57
CA TRP A 157 -12.87 -0.88 -2.88
C TRP A 157 -13.27 -2.34 -3.07
N SER A 158 -14.38 -2.58 -3.76
CA SER A 158 -14.66 -3.92 -4.26
C SER A 158 -13.62 -4.33 -5.30
N PRO A 159 -13.28 -5.63 -5.41
CA PRO A 159 -12.30 -6.12 -6.38
C PRO A 159 -12.64 -5.80 -7.85
N ASP A 160 -13.93 -5.65 -8.16
CA ASP A 160 -14.44 -5.25 -9.49
C ASP A 160 -14.35 -3.73 -9.77
N GLY A 161 -13.94 -2.92 -8.78
CA GLY A 161 -13.86 -1.47 -8.87
C GLY A 161 -15.20 -0.75 -9.02
N GLN A 162 -16.33 -1.41 -8.77
CA GLN A 162 -17.68 -0.84 -8.96
C GLN A 162 -18.28 -0.26 -7.67
N ARG A 163 -17.75 -0.65 -6.51
CA ARG A 163 -18.29 -0.29 -5.20
C ARG A 163 -17.20 0.16 -4.26
N VAL A 164 -17.60 1.04 -3.34
CA VAL A 164 -16.83 1.37 -2.15
C VAL A 164 -17.64 0.94 -0.94
N ALA A 165 -17.01 0.23 -0.01
CA ALA A 165 -17.55 0.01 1.32
C ALA A 165 -16.95 1.04 2.29
N SER A 166 -17.75 1.49 3.26
CA SER A 166 -17.28 2.35 4.34
C SER A 166 -17.98 2.07 5.65
N GLY A 167 -17.26 2.31 6.75
CA GLY A 167 -17.76 2.14 8.11
C GLY A 167 -17.10 3.13 9.07
N GLY A 168 -17.85 3.53 10.09
CA GLY A 168 -17.43 4.59 10.98
C GLY A 168 -18.06 4.55 12.36
N LYS A 169 -17.86 5.65 13.09
CA LYS A 169 -18.31 5.83 14.47
C LYS A 169 -19.83 5.92 14.61
N ASP A 170 -20.53 6.24 13.52
CA ASP A 170 -21.99 6.23 13.43
C ASP A 170 -22.61 4.81 13.46
N LYS A 171 -21.78 3.76 13.55
CA LYS A 171 -22.18 2.36 13.64
C LYS A 171 -22.91 1.86 12.39
N CYS A 172 -22.78 2.56 11.27
CA CYS A 172 -23.35 2.15 9.99
C CYS A 172 -22.26 1.61 9.06
N LEU A 173 -22.64 0.62 8.25
CA LEU A 173 -21.91 0.27 7.02
C LEU A 173 -22.65 0.87 5.84
N ARG A 174 -21.91 1.48 4.91
CA ARG A 174 -22.44 2.03 3.67
C ARG A 174 -21.75 1.42 2.47
N ILE A 175 -22.52 1.18 1.40
CA ILE A 175 -22.02 0.76 0.10
C ILE A 175 -22.36 1.84 -0.91
N TRP A 176 -21.34 2.39 -1.54
CA TRP A 176 -21.44 3.39 -2.59
C TRP A 176 -21.26 2.70 -3.93
N ARG A 177 -22.10 3.02 -4.90
CA ARG A 177 -21.99 2.50 -6.27
C ARG A 177 -21.57 3.62 -7.20
N ARG A 178 -20.70 3.27 -8.14
CA ARG A 178 -20.32 4.14 -9.24
C ARG A 178 -21.48 4.39 -10.20
#